data_AF-A0A478ED07-F1
#
_entry.id   AF-A0A478ED07-F1
#
_cell.length_a   1.000
_cell.length_b   1.000
_cell.length_c   1.000
_cell.angle_alpha   90.00
_cell.angle_beta   90.00
_cell.angle_gamma   90.00
#
_symmetry.space_group_name_H-M   'P 1'
#
loop_
_entity.id
_entity.type
_entity.pdbx_description
1 polymer ?
#
loop_
_entity_poly.entity_id
_entity_poly.type
_entity_poly.pdbx_seq_one_letter_code
_entity_poly.pdbx_strand_id
1 'polypeptide(L)'
;MAGGNSNKNNAAIIPENEMFSCFTDTHGVMTSTMNDLPGYKITKVLGTVYGLTVRSRNWGAGLGGVARSIVGGEIRVFTKLLYTARNEAVERMVGECMSRGGNALVAMRFDVVDMGGFSQICAYGTACVVEKLGD
;
A
#
# COMPACT_ATOMS: atom_id res chain seq x y z
N MET A 1 44.41 11.81 -10.28
CA MET A 1 44.70 10.69 -9.36
C MET A 1 43.86 10.95 -8.11
N ALA A 2 42.69 10.32 -8.01
CA ALA A 2 42.44 9.01 -7.37
C ALA A 2 42.42 9.13 -5.84
N GLY A 3 41.27 8.82 -5.23
CA GLY A 3 41.14 8.72 -3.77
C GLY A 3 39.76 9.04 -3.21
N GLY A 4 38.71 8.36 -3.71
CA GLY A 4 37.41 8.36 -3.04
C GLY A 4 37.42 7.44 -1.81
N ASN A 5 36.62 7.76 -0.80
CA ASN A 5 36.03 6.71 0.05
C ASN A 5 34.68 7.17 0.61
N SER A 6 33.63 6.91 -0.15
CA SER A 6 32.24 6.98 0.28
C SER A 6 31.92 5.75 1.12
N ASN A 7 32.01 5.85 2.45
CA ASN A 7 31.47 4.83 3.33
C ASN A 7 29.93 5.04 3.42
N LYS A 8 29.20 4.56 2.40
CA LYS A 8 27.74 4.48 2.37
C LYS A 8 27.30 3.06 2.04
N ASN A 9 27.76 2.08 2.82
CA ASN A 9 27.20 0.73 2.78
C ASN A 9 26.58 0.41 4.14
N ASN A 10 25.43 1.01 4.41
CA ASN A 10 24.48 0.47 5.37
C ASN A 10 23.27 -0.02 4.58
N ALA A 11 23.50 -1.07 3.78
CA ALA A 11 22.41 -1.84 3.20
C ALA A 11 21.68 -2.51 4.36
N ALA A 12 20.46 -2.06 4.66
CA ALA A 12 19.63 -2.65 5.70
C ALA A 12 19.50 -4.15 5.42
N ILE A 13 20.11 -4.98 6.26
CA ILE A 13 19.90 -6.43 6.26
C ILE A 13 18.44 -6.62 6.66
N ILE A 14 17.62 -7.06 5.71
CA ILE A 14 16.21 -7.33 5.96
C ILE A 14 16.13 -8.74 6.57
N PRO A 15 15.67 -8.88 7.82
CA PRO A 15 15.60 -10.20 8.47
C PRO A 15 14.66 -11.12 7.69
N GLU A 16 15.09 -12.37 7.46
CA GLU A 16 14.35 -13.38 6.68
C GLU A 16 12.95 -13.71 7.23
N ASN A 17 12.65 -13.32 8.47
CA ASN A 17 11.40 -13.60 9.18
C ASN A 17 10.34 -12.48 9.09
N GLU A 18 10.47 -11.53 8.15
CA GLU A 18 9.36 -10.58 7.94
C GLU A 18 8.17 -11.27 7.25
N MET A 19 7.06 -11.33 7.98
CA MET A 19 5.76 -11.75 7.45
C MET A 19 5.22 -10.65 6.54
N PHE A 20 4.98 -10.98 5.26
CA PHE A 20 4.25 -10.08 4.38
C PHE A 20 2.83 -9.92 4.90
N SER A 21 2.40 -8.69 5.16
CA SER A 21 1.07 -8.42 5.67
C SER A 21 0.49 -7.19 5.01
N CYS A 22 -0.79 -7.28 4.66
CA CYS A 22 -1.55 -6.10 4.27
C CYS A 22 -1.67 -5.15 5.47
N PHE A 23 -1.85 -3.87 5.17
CA PHE A 23 -2.13 -2.88 6.19
C PHE A 23 -3.41 -3.22 6.96
N THR A 24 -3.33 -3.21 8.29
CA THR A 24 -4.46 -3.53 9.18
C THR A 24 -4.89 -2.37 10.09
N ASP A 25 -4.10 -1.30 10.22
CA ASP A 25 -4.41 -0.16 11.09
C ASP A 25 -5.16 0.96 10.35
N THR A 26 -6.43 0.72 10.02
CA THR A 26 -7.25 1.68 9.27
C THR A 26 -7.86 2.78 10.16
N HIS A 27 -7.35 3.01 11.37
CA HIS A 27 -7.87 4.01 12.31
C HIS A 27 -9.39 3.85 12.59
N GLY A 28 -9.88 2.61 12.57
CA GLY A 28 -11.31 2.30 12.75
C GLY A 28 -12.17 2.41 11.49
N VAL A 29 -11.60 2.79 10.33
CA VAL A 29 -12.32 2.79 9.05
C VAL A 29 -12.47 1.35 8.54
N MET A 30 -13.70 0.91 8.29
CA MET A 30 -13.94 -0.40 7.70
C MET A 30 -13.56 -0.41 6.22
N THR A 31 -12.66 -1.30 5.80
CA THR A 31 -12.24 -1.43 4.39
C THR A 31 -12.75 -2.71 3.78
N SER A 32 -13.37 -2.64 2.60
CA SER A 32 -13.89 -3.81 1.89
C SER A 32 -13.74 -3.68 0.38
N THR A 33 -13.43 -4.82 -0.25
CA THR A 33 -13.49 -4.96 -1.72
C THR A 33 -14.92 -5.23 -2.21
N MET A 34 -15.86 -5.57 -1.33
CA MET A 34 -17.28 -5.74 -1.67
C MET A 34 -17.94 -4.38 -1.91
N ASN A 35 -19.05 -4.37 -2.64
CA ASN A 35 -19.82 -3.15 -2.88
C ASN A 35 -20.73 -2.77 -1.69
N ASP A 36 -21.03 -3.75 -0.83
CA ASP A 36 -21.85 -3.65 0.37
C ASP A 36 -21.06 -4.11 1.61
N LEU A 37 -21.68 -3.95 2.78
CA LEU A 37 -21.15 -4.33 4.09
C LEU A 37 -22.23 -5.08 4.86
N PRO A 38 -22.32 -6.41 4.76
CA PRO A 38 -23.29 -7.20 5.52
C PRO A 38 -23.21 -6.91 7.03
N GLY A 39 -24.38 -6.74 7.66
CA GLY A 39 -24.49 -6.30 9.06
C GLY A 39 -24.39 -4.78 9.26
N TYR A 40 -24.21 -4.01 8.20
CA TYR A 40 -24.18 -2.54 8.21
C TYR A 40 -25.12 -1.95 7.16
N LYS A 41 -25.58 -0.73 7.41
CA LYS A 41 -26.30 0.10 6.45
C LYS A 41 -25.44 1.30 6.07
N ILE A 42 -25.23 1.52 4.78
CA ILE A 42 -24.65 2.78 4.27
C ILE A 42 -25.70 3.88 4.45
N THR A 43 -25.41 4.86 5.30
CA THR A 43 -26.30 6.00 5.58
C THR A 43 -25.92 7.24 4.77
N LYS A 44 -24.67 7.35 4.33
CA LYS A 44 -24.20 8.43 3.45
C LYS A 44 -23.09 7.96 2.53
N VAL A 45 -23.17 8.32 1.25
CA VAL A 45 -22.08 8.15 0.28
C VAL A 45 -21.32 9.47 0.18
N LEU A 46 -20.00 9.42 0.38
CA LEU A 46 -19.10 10.58 0.36
C LEU A 46 -18.29 10.68 -0.95
N GLY A 47 -18.59 9.79 -1.90
CA GLY A 47 -18.00 9.73 -3.22
C GLY A 47 -16.65 9.02 -3.25
N THR A 48 -16.00 9.11 -4.40
CA THR A 48 -14.72 8.44 -4.66
C THR A 48 -13.59 9.07 -3.85
N VAL A 49 -12.74 8.22 -3.29
CA VAL A 49 -11.46 8.60 -2.68
C VAL A 49 -10.35 7.72 -3.23
N TYR A 50 -9.12 8.24 -3.20
CA TYR A 50 -7.95 7.53 -3.68
C TYR A 50 -6.70 7.94 -2.89
N GLY A 51 -5.74 7.02 -2.84
CA GLY A 51 -4.41 7.25 -2.30
C GLY A 51 -3.36 6.74 -3.29
N LEU A 52 -2.35 7.56 -3.54
CA LEU A 52 -1.31 7.31 -4.54
C LEU A 52 0.03 7.15 -3.86
N THR A 53 0.89 6.28 -4.38
CA THR A 53 2.34 6.32 -4.14
C THR A 53 3.10 6.07 -5.43
N VAL A 54 4.28 6.65 -5.54
CA VAL A 54 5.17 6.49 -6.70
C VAL A 54 6.53 6.01 -6.21
N ARG A 55 7.06 4.95 -6.81
CA ARG A 55 8.37 4.37 -6.49
C ARG A 55 9.28 4.46 -7.70
N SER A 56 10.48 5.03 -7.52
CA SER A 56 11.48 5.10 -8.60
C SER A 56 12.08 3.71 -8.89
N ARG A 57 12.43 3.46 -10.16
CA ARG A 57 13.12 2.23 -10.60
C ARG A 57 14.59 2.19 -10.14
N ASN A 58 15.20 3.35 -9.89
CA ASN A 58 16.55 3.47 -9.32
C ASN A 58 16.64 3.00 -7.85
N TRP A 59 15.52 2.84 -7.16
CA TRP A 59 15.47 2.10 -5.89
C TRP A 59 15.95 0.65 -6.06
N GLY A 60 15.74 0.05 -7.23
CA GLY A 60 16.22 -1.30 -7.58
C GLY A 60 17.72 -1.38 -7.90
N ALA A 61 18.37 -0.27 -8.31
CA ALA A 61 19.80 -0.26 -8.58
C ALA A 61 20.64 -0.43 -7.30
N GLY A 62 20.14 0.04 -6.14
CA GLY A 62 20.70 -0.27 -4.82
C GLY A 62 20.50 -1.73 -4.38
N LEU A 63 19.62 -2.47 -5.06
CA LEU A 63 19.34 -3.89 -4.84
C LEU A 63 20.10 -4.80 -5.82
N GLY A 64 21.06 -4.27 -6.60
CA GLY A 64 21.86 -5.01 -7.58
C GLY A 64 22.68 -6.19 -7.01
N GLY A 65 22.75 -6.36 -5.69
CA GLY A 65 23.33 -7.52 -5.02
C GLY A 65 22.35 -8.64 -4.64
N VAL A 66 21.06 -8.54 -5.01
CA VAL A 66 19.93 -9.33 -4.45
C VAL A 66 19.57 -10.57 -5.30
N ALA A 67 20.54 -11.19 -5.95
CA ALA A 67 20.37 -12.57 -6.42
C ALA A 67 20.25 -13.58 -5.26
N ARG A 68 20.51 -13.16 -4.00
CA ARG A 68 20.59 -14.04 -2.83
C ARG A 68 19.26 -14.53 -2.24
N SER A 69 18.09 -14.06 -2.68
CA SER A 69 16.81 -14.36 -1.99
C SER A 69 15.68 -14.80 -2.92
N ILE A 70 16.00 -15.34 -4.09
CA ILE A 70 15.00 -15.98 -4.95
C ILE A 70 14.63 -17.32 -4.33
N VAL A 71 13.43 -17.41 -3.73
CA VAL A 71 12.89 -18.67 -3.19
C VAL A 71 11.62 -18.97 -3.97
N GLY A 72 11.57 -20.12 -4.65
CA GLY A 72 10.38 -20.54 -5.40
C GLY A 72 9.96 -19.61 -6.54
N GLY A 73 10.86 -18.79 -7.09
CA GLY A 73 10.57 -17.84 -8.16
C GLY A 73 10.12 -16.46 -7.69
N GLU A 74 9.95 -16.25 -6.38
CA GLU A 74 9.64 -14.95 -5.80
C GLU A 74 10.91 -14.18 -5.45
N ILE A 75 10.98 -12.91 -5.84
CA ILE A 75 12.04 -12.00 -5.40
C ILE A 75 11.55 -11.25 -4.16
N ARG A 76 11.76 -11.82 -2.96
CA ARG A 76 11.18 -11.34 -1.68
C ARG A 76 11.35 -9.85 -1.42
N VAL A 77 12.48 -9.27 -1.85
CA VAL A 77 12.72 -7.83 -1.70
C VAL A 77 11.75 -6.99 -2.53
N PHE A 78 11.47 -7.39 -3.78
CA PHE A 78 10.45 -6.70 -4.58
C PHE A 78 9.05 -6.92 -4.01
N THR A 79 8.75 -8.11 -3.50
CA THR A 79 7.47 -8.36 -2.81
C THR A 79 7.29 -7.42 -1.63
N LYS A 80 8.28 -7.30 -0.75
CA LYS A 80 8.24 -6.36 0.38
C LYS A 80 7.97 -4.93 -0.08
N LEU A 81 8.66 -4.49 -1.14
CA LEU A 81 8.46 -3.14 -1.68
C LEU A 81 7.04 -2.91 -2.19
N LEU A 82 6.45 -3.91 -2.83
CA LEU A 82 5.06 -3.84 -3.29
C LEU A 82 4.08 -3.79 -2.12
N TYR A 83 4.31 -4.56 -1.05
CA TYR A 83 3.52 -4.47 0.19
C TYR A 83 3.62 -3.09 0.82
N THR A 84 4.84 -2.56 1.02
CA THR A 84 5.04 -1.21 1.58
C THR A 84 4.37 -0.14 0.74
N ALA A 85 4.50 -0.21 -0.59
CA ALA A 85 3.88 0.77 -1.49
C ALA A 85 2.34 0.68 -1.48
N ARG A 86 1.77 -0.52 -1.46
CA ARG A 86 0.30 -0.68 -1.32
C ARG A 86 -0.20 -0.15 0.02
N ASN A 87 0.50 -0.45 1.11
CA ASN A 87 0.10 -0.01 2.45
C ASN A 87 0.11 1.54 2.54
N GLU A 88 1.11 2.21 1.99
CA GLU A 88 1.15 3.68 1.93
C GLU A 88 0.00 4.27 1.08
N ALA A 89 -0.36 3.62 -0.04
CA ALA A 89 -1.51 4.03 -0.84
C ALA A 89 -2.84 3.87 -0.07
N VAL A 90 -3.01 2.76 0.67
CA VAL A 90 -4.18 2.53 1.52
C VAL A 90 -4.27 3.56 2.63
N GLU A 91 -3.16 3.84 3.33
CA GLU A 91 -3.11 4.83 4.41
C GLU A 91 -3.56 6.21 3.93
N ARG A 92 -3.07 6.66 2.76
CA ARG A 92 -3.50 7.92 2.13
C ARG A 92 -4.99 7.94 1.79
N MET A 93 -5.51 6.84 1.23
CA MET A 93 -6.94 6.72 0.92
C MET A 93 -7.82 6.71 2.17
N VAL A 94 -7.37 6.05 3.24
CA VAL A 94 -8.04 6.06 4.56
C VAL A 94 -8.05 7.46 5.14
N GLY A 95 -6.92 8.19 5.08
CA GLY A 95 -6.85 9.59 5.49
C GLY A 95 -7.85 10.47 4.74
N GLU A 96 -7.98 10.29 3.43
CA GLU A 96 -8.98 11.01 2.62
C GLU A 96 -10.42 10.66 3.05
N CYS A 97 -10.72 9.39 3.31
CA CYS A 97 -12.01 8.95 3.83
C CYS A 97 -12.36 9.65 5.16
N MET A 98 -11.42 9.63 6.11
CA MET A 98 -11.58 10.26 7.42
C MET A 98 -11.77 11.77 7.32
N SER A 99 -11.01 12.44 6.43
CA SER A 99 -11.12 13.89 6.21
C SER A 99 -12.51 14.32 5.74
N ARG A 100 -13.25 13.42 5.09
CA ARG A 100 -14.63 13.62 4.61
C ARG A 100 -15.69 13.20 5.64
N GLY A 101 -15.27 12.75 6.83
CA GLY A 101 -16.14 12.22 7.88
C GLY A 101 -16.66 10.81 7.60
N GLY A 102 -15.97 10.04 6.75
CA GLY A 102 -16.31 8.65 6.46
C GLY A 102 -15.76 7.69 7.52
N ASN A 103 -16.45 6.57 7.72
CA ASN A 103 -16.03 5.48 8.59
C ASN A 103 -15.94 4.13 7.86
N ALA A 104 -16.17 4.12 6.54
CA ALA A 104 -16.06 2.94 5.71
C ALA A 104 -15.62 3.26 4.28
N LEU A 105 -14.98 2.28 3.67
CA LEU A 105 -14.54 2.22 2.29
C LEU A 105 -15.06 0.93 1.66
N VAL A 106 -15.89 1.07 0.64
CA VAL A 106 -16.42 -0.05 -0.16
C VAL A 106 -15.88 -0.02 -1.57
N ALA A 107 -16.01 -1.13 -2.27
CA ALA A 107 -15.56 -1.33 -3.64
C ALA A 107 -14.07 -0.97 -3.83
N MET A 108 -13.24 -1.25 -2.82
CA MET A 108 -11.81 -0.95 -2.87
C MET A 108 -11.11 -1.74 -3.97
N ARG A 109 -10.25 -1.08 -4.72
CA ARG A 109 -9.45 -1.64 -5.81
C ARG A 109 -8.04 -1.04 -5.80
N PHE A 110 -7.16 -1.67 -6.55
CA PHE A 110 -5.81 -1.17 -6.80
C PHE A 110 -5.53 -1.09 -8.29
N ASP A 111 -4.94 0.02 -8.71
CA ASP A 111 -4.32 0.16 -10.02
C ASP A 111 -2.81 0.28 -9.87
N VAL A 112 -2.09 -0.25 -10.86
CA VAL A 112 -0.63 -0.15 -10.95
C VAL A 112 -0.27 0.28 -12.35
N VAL A 113 0.56 1.32 -12.46
CA VAL A 113 1.06 1.84 -13.74
C VAL A 113 2.59 1.84 -13.71
N ASP A 114 3.23 1.18 -14.67
CA ASP A 114 4.67 1.36 -14.94
C ASP A 114 4.83 2.47 -15.98
N MET A 115 5.60 3.50 -15.64
CA MET A 115 5.81 4.68 -16.48
C MET A 115 7.27 4.79 -16.96
N GLY A 116 7.96 3.67 -17.08
CA GLY A 116 9.28 3.64 -17.74
C GLY A 116 10.36 4.36 -16.93
N GLY A 117 10.44 4.08 -15.63
CA GLY A 117 11.41 4.70 -14.71
C GLY A 117 10.88 4.87 -13.29
N PHE A 118 9.57 4.74 -13.13
CA PHE A 118 8.86 4.73 -11.86
C PHE A 118 7.58 3.90 -11.99
N SER A 119 7.15 3.30 -10.89
CA SER A 119 5.85 2.64 -10.77
C SER A 119 4.95 3.44 -9.86
N GLN A 120 3.70 3.63 -10.29
CA GLN A 120 2.63 4.19 -9.49
C GLN A 120 1.77 3.05 -8.96
N ILE A 121 1.39 3.14 -7.68
CA ILE A 121 0.32 2.35 -7.10
C ILE A 121 -0.78 3.31 -6.65
N CYS A 122 -2.02 3.02 -7.07
CA CYS A 122 -3.23 3.72 -6.66
C CYS A 122 -4.12 2.74 -5.88
N ALA A 123 -4.52 3.09 -4.67
CA ALA A 123 -5.65 2.48 -4.00
C ALA A 123 -6.85 3.42 -4.15
N TYR A 124 -8.02 2.90 -4.52
CA TYR A 124 -9.22 3.71 -4.69
C TYR A 124 -10.49 2.96 -4.28
N GLY A 125 -11.54 3.69 -3.94
CA GLY A 125 -12.83 3.15 -3.55
C GLY A 125 -13.86 4.23 -3.29
N THR A 126 -14.98 3.85 -2.68
CA THR A 126 -16.05 4.76 -2.31
C THR A 126 -16.05 4.96 -0.80
N ALA A 127 -15.85 6.20 -0.35
CA ALA A 127 -15.98 6.56 1.06
C ALA A 127 -17.47 6.66 1.43
N CYS A 128 -17.83 6.13 2.59
CA CYS A 128 -19.18 6.19 3.12
C CYS A 128 -19.21 6.32 4.64
N VAL A 129 -20.39 6.68 5.14
CA VAL A 129 -20.77 6.52 6.54
C VAL A 129 -21.68 5.30 6.64
N VAL A 130 -21.35 4.38 7.54
CA VAL A 130 -22.15 3.19 7.84
C VAL A 130 -22.53 3.12 9.30
N GLU A 131 -23.68 2.51 9.55
CA GLU A 131 -24.20 2.19 10.89
C GLU A 131 -24.43 0.68 10.98
N LYS A 132 -24.09 0.07 12.12
CA LYS A 132 -24.38 -1.34 12.37
C LYS A 132 -25.90 -1.53 12.39
N LEU A 133 -26.39 -2.56 11.70
CA LEU A 133 -27.80 -2.95 11.83
C LEU A 133 -28.04 -3.40 13.28
N GLY A 134 -29.13 -2.91 13.89
CA GLY A 134 -29.56 -3.39 15.19
C GLY A 134 -29.93 -4.88 15.12
N ASP A 135 -29.82 -5.57 16.26
CA ASP A 135 -30.25 -6.95 16.41
C ASP A 135 -31.76 -7.11 16.19
#